data_AF-A0A3D6BIL3-F1
#
_entry.id   AF-A0A3D6BIL3-F1
#
_cell.length_a   1.000
_cell.length_b   1.000
_cell.length_c   1.000
_cell.angle_alpha   90.00
_cell.angle_beta   90.00
_cell.angle_gamma   90.00
#
_symmetry.space_group_name_H-M   'P 1'
#
loop_
_entity.id
_entity.type
_entity.pdbx_description
1 polymer ?
#
loop_
_entity_poly.entity_id
_entity_poly.type
_entity_poly.pdbx_seq_one_letter_code
_entity_poly.pdbx_strand_id
1 'polypeptide(L)' 'FTPGNCYGIIGANGAGKSTFIKILSGELEPSTGSVTIAAKKRMSVLKQNQNMYDDYTVMDTVIMGNQRLYDCGKEKD' A
#
# COMPACT_ATOMS: atom_id res chain seq x y z
N PHE A 1 -8.59 -3.01 -13.81
CA PHE A 1 -8.25 -4.20 -13.00
C PHE A 1 -9.48 -5.08 -12.85
N THR A 2 -9.37 -6.34 -13.23
CA THR A 2 -10.47 -7.32 -13.16
C THR A 2 -10.38 -8.10 -11.84
N PRO A 3 -11.49 -8.26 -11.10
CA PRO A 3 -11.51 -9.07 -9.88
C PRO A 3 -10.98 -10.50 -10.13
N GLY A 4 -10.15 -11.01 -9.23
CA GLY A 4 -9.55 -12.35 -9.32
C GLY A 4 -8.27 -12.44 -10.14
N ASN A 5 -7.88 -11.39 -10.86
CA ASN A 5 -6.66 -11.40 -11.67
C ASN A 5 -5.44 -10.90 -10.88
N CYS A 6 -4.31 -11.57 -11.10
CA CYS A 6 -2.98 -11.12 -10.68
C CYS A 6 -2.27 -10.44 -11.84
N TYR A 7 -1.65 -9.29 -11.58
CA TYR A 7 -0.94 -8.50 -12.59
C TYR A 7 0.53 -8.33 -12.18
N GLY A 8 1.45 -8.64 -13.09
CA GLY A 8 2.88 -8.40 -12.91
C GLY A 8 3.31 -7.14 -13.66
N ILE A 9 4.08 -6.26 -12.99
CA ILE A 9 4.68 -5.08 -13.60
C ILE A 9 6.17 -5.36 -13.76
N ILE A 10 6.65 -5.43 -15.00
CA ILE A 10 8.05 -5.75 -15.33
C ILE A 10 8.68 -4.62 -16.15
N GLY A 11 10.01 -4.55 -16.13
CA GLY A 11 10.79 -3.53 -16.84
C GLY A 11 12.13 -3.24 -16.17
N ALA A 12 13.04 -2.56 -16.87
CA ALA A 12 14.35 -2.20 -16.36
C ALA A 12 14.31 -1.30 -15.11
N ASN A 13 15.43 -1.18 -14.40
CA ASN A 13 15.58 -0.17 -13.34
C ASN A 13 15.43 1.23 -13.94
N GLY A 14 14.69 2.11 -13.26
CA GLY A 14 14.35 3.43 -13.79
C GLY A 14 13.11 3.49 -14.69
N ALA A 15 12.53 2.36 -15.11
CA ALA A 15 11.30 2.34 -15.93
C ALA A 15 10.03 2.84 -15.22
N GLY A 16 10.13 3.31 -13.97
CA GLY A 16 9.00 3.89 -13.23
C GLY A 16 8.10 2.88 -12.51
N LYS A 17 8.47 1.59 -12.39
CA LYS A 17 7.64 0.56 -11.73
C LYS A 17 7.22 0.96 -10.31
N SER A 18 8.19 1.33 -9.47
CA SER A 18 7.92 1.74 -8.09
C SER A 18 7.15 3.06 -8.05
N THR A 19 7.42 3.98 -8.97
CA THR A 19 6.67 5.24 -9.12
C THR A 19 5.21 4.98 -9.48
N PHE A 20 4.94 4.06 -10.40
CA PHE A 20 3.60 3.66 -10.78
C PHE A 20 2.84 3.04 -9.59
N ILE A 21 3.47 2.15 -8.84
CA ILE A 21 2.85 1.58 -7.63
C ILE A 21 2.57 2.67 -6.60
N LYS A 22 3.49 3.63 -6.40
CA LYS A 22 3.27 4.77 -5.49
C LYS A 22 2.07 5.62 -5.93
N ILE A 23 1.96 5.91 -7.22
CA ILE A 23 0.80 6.64 -7.76
C ILE A 23 -0.49 5.85 -7.59
N LEU A 24 -0.47 4.56 -7.95
CA LEU A 24 -1.62 3.69 -7.76
C LEU A 24 -2.03 3.65 -6.29
N SER A 25 -1.05 3.64 -5.38
CA SER A 25 -1.23 3.61 -3.93
C SER A 25 -1.71 4.91 -3.28
N GLY A 26 -1.67 6.03 -4.01
CA GLY A 26 -1.90 7.36 -3.45
C GLY A 26 -0.73 7.93 -2.64
N GLU A 27 0.42 7.24 -2.58
CA GLU A 27 1.65 7.77 -1.98
C GLU A 27 2.30 8.88 -2.83
N LEU A 28 1.95 8.97 -4.12
CA LEU A 28 2.44 9.98 -5.05
C LEU A 28 1.30 10.48 -5.95
N GLU A 29 1.12 11.79 -6.06
CA GLU A 29 0.13 12.36 -6.98
C GLU A 29 0.59 12.18 -8.44
N PRO A 30 -0.31 11.77 -9.36
CA PRO A 30 0.02 11.69 -10.77
C PRO A 30 0.23 13.11 -11.34
N SER A 31 1.24 13.29 -12.19
CA SER A 31 1.45 14.58 -12.87
C SER A 31 0.31 14.93 -13.84
N THR A 32 -0.36 13.92 -14.39
CA THR A 32 -1.52 14.04 -15.29
C THR A 32 -2.43 12.83 -15.16
N GLY A 33 -3.73 13.00 -15.47
CA GLY A 33 -4.72 11.94 -15.37
C GLY A 33 -5.21 11.73 -13.94
N SER A 34 -5.87 10.60 -13.68
CA SER A 34 -6.47 10.31 -12.37
C SER A 34 -6.44 8.82 -12.04
N VAL A 35 -6.33 8.49 -10.75
CA VAL A 35 -6.51 7.14 -10.22
C VAL A 35 -7.81 7.10 -9.42
N THR A 36 -8.69 6.16 -9.75
CA THR A 36 -9.97 6.00 -9.06
C THR A 36 -10.09 4.61 -8.47
N ILE A 37 -10.36 4.54 -7.16
CA ILE A 37 -10.68 3.30 -6.46
C ILE A 37 -12.18 3.27 -6.20
N ALA A 38 -12.84 2.18 -6.58
CA ALA A 38 -14.28 2.03 -6.40
C ALA A 38 -14.67 2.19 -4.93
N ALA A 39 -15.83 2.81 -4.68
CA ALA A 39 -16.35 2.99 -3.34
C ALA A 39 -16.38 1.67 -2.56
N LYS A 40 -16.10 1.75 -1.25
CA LYS A 40 -16.02 0.60 -0.31
C LYS A 40 -14.91 -0.41 -0.62
N LYS A 41 -14.00 -0.13 -1.56
CA LYS A 41 -12.74 -0.88 -1.70
C LYS A 41 -11.62 -0.17 -0.96
N ARG A 42 -10.69 -0.95 -0.43
CA ARG A 42 -9.44 -0.48 0.17
C ARG A 42 -8.28 -1.08 -0.59
N MET A 43 -7.24 -0.29 -0.75
CA MET A 43 -5.97 -0.72 -1.28
C MET A 43 -4.97 -0.85 -0.13
N SER A 44 -4.20 -1.92 -0.15
CA SER A 44 -3.09 -2.17 0.76
C SER A 44 -1.82 -2.30 -0.05
N VAL A 45 -0.71 -1.80 0.48
CA VAL A 45 0.60 -1.88 -0.16
C VAL A 45 1.55 -2.61 0.77
N LEU A 46 2.26 -3.60 0.22
CA LEU A 46 3.43 -4.16 0.88
C LEU A 46 4.65 -3.36 0.43
N LYS A 47 5.32 -2.71 1.39
CA LYS A 47 6.49 -1.89 1.11
C LYS A 47 7.71 -2.76 0.83
N GLN A 48 8.64 -2.23 0.04
CA GLN A 48 9.87 -2.94 -0.34
C GLN A 48 10.82 -3.15 0.86
N ASN A 49 10.83 -2.21 1.82
CA ASN A 49 11.62 -2.35 3.04
C ASN A 49 10.91 -3.28 4.03
N GLN A 50 11.39 -4.51 4.14
CA GLN A 50 10.82 -5.53 5.03
C GLN A 50 11.20 -5.30 6.50
N ASN A 51 12.31 -4.61 6.75
CA ASN A 51 12.84 -4.34 8.09
C ASN A 51 12.22 -3.08 8.72
N MET A 52 11.22 -2.49 8.08
CA MET A 52 10.52 -1.29 8.54
C MET A 52 9.87 -1.47 9.92
N TYR A 53 9.60 -2.71 10.32
CA TYR A 53 8.76 -3.03 11.46
C TYR A 53 9.46 -3.86 12.54
N ASP A 54 10.79 -3.89 12.54
CA ASP A 54 11.59 -4.72 13.44
C ASP A 54 11.43 -4.32 14.92
N ASP A 55 11.07 -3.05 15.17
CA ASP A 55 10.81 -2.52 16.51
C ASP A 55 9.42 -2.86 17.08
N TYR A 56 8.58 -3.56 16.29
CA TYR A 56 7.20 -3.86 16.67
C TYR A 56 6.97 -5.36 16.86
N THR A 57 6.00 -5.70 17.71
CA THR A 57 5.59 -7.09 17.86
C THR A 57 4.95 -7.58 16.56
N VAL A 58 5.00 -8.90 16.32
CA VAL A 58 4.32 -9.52 15.15
C VAL A 58 2.85 -9.11 15.07
N MET A 59 2.17 -9.05 16.22
CA MET A 59 0.75 -8.65 16.28
C MET A 59 0.56 -7.20 15.86
N ASP A 60 1.39 -6.29 16.39
CA ASP A 60 1.34 -4.87 16.00
C ASP A 60 1.58 -4.69 14.50
N THR A 61 2.60 -5.35 13.95
CA THR A 61 2.93 -5.27 12.51
C THR A 61 1.79 -5.78 11.63
N VAL A 62 1.11 -6.87 12.03
CA VAL A 62 -0.06 -7.39 11.30
C VAL A 62 -1.22 -6.40 11.34
N ILE A 63 -1.50 -5.83 12.51
CA ILE A 63 -2.61 -4.87 12.69
C ILE A 63 -2.34 -3.57 11.92
N MET A 64 -1.08 -3.10 11.85
CA MET A 64 -0.68 -1.94 11.05
C MET A 64 -0.98 -2.09 9.55
N GLY A 65 -1.16 -3.31 9.03
CA GLY A 65 -1.70 -3.54 7.68
C GLY A 65 -3.11 -2.94 7.47
N ASN A 66 -3.77 -2.56 8.55
CA ASN A 66 -4.96 -1.73 8.59
C ASN A 66 -4.76 -0.57 9.59
N GLN A 67 -4.17 0.52 9.12
CA GLN A 67 -3.84 1.69 9.93
C GLN A 67 -5.01 2.16 10.81
N ARG A 68 -6.23 2.23 10.26
CA ARG A 68 -7.42 2.63 11.04
C ARG A 68 -7.68 1.71 12.24
N LEU A 69 -7.50 0.39 12.09
CA LEU A 69 -7.66 -0.53 13.22
C LEU A 69 -6.54 -0.38 14.24
N TYR A 70 -5.32 -0.14 13.77
CA TYR A 70 -4.17 0.10 14.63
C TYR A 70 -4.36 1.37 15.49
N ASP A 71 -4.76 2.48 14.85
CA ASP A 71 -5.00 3.76 15.52
C ASP A 71 -6.12 3.63 16.57
N CYS A 72 -7.25 3.00 16.23
CA CYS A 72 -8.34 2.75 17.18
C CYS A 72 -7.94 1.83 18.35
N GLY A 73 -6.95 0.96 18.16
CA GLY A 73 -6.38 0.15 19.24
C GLY A 73 -5.57 1.02 20.21
N LYS A 74 -4.71 1.88 19.67
CA LYS A 74 -3.86 2.79 20.45
C LYS A 74 -4.63 3.85 21.24
N GLU A 75 -5.78 4.30 20.73
CA GLU A 75 -6.63 5.26 21.45
C GLU A 75 -7.34 4.68 22.69
N LYS A 76 -7.37 3.35 22.84
CA LYS A 76 -8.02 2.66 23.97
C LYS A 76 -7.08 2.34 25.13
N ASP A 77 -5.77 2.38 24.90
CA ASP A 77 -4.71 2.19 25.90
C ASP A 77 -4.38 3.53 26.58
#